data_AF-A0A662F920-F1
#
_entry.id   AF-A0A662F920-F1
#
_cell.length_a   1.000
_cell.length_b   1.000
_cell.length_c   1.000
_cell.angle_alpha   90.00
_cell.angle_beta   90.00
_cell.angle_gamma   90.00
#
_symmetry.space_group_name_H-M   'P 1'
#
loop_
_entity.id
_entity.type
_entity.pdbx_description
1 polymer ?
#
loop_
_entity_poly.entity_id
_entity_poly.type
_entity_poly.pdbx_seq_one_letter_code
_entity_poly.pdbx_strand_id
1 'polypeptide(L)'
;MTLRNLKELKPGRAFWIMLIASFALAVNAIITKYLLSFADFWTIFSYERVGAFIGAVPLILLNFHDLVATVKKHGKRVVAVISLNELLNLVGVLFLILATAKGFVTLVNALSSVQPFFVLLISLALTVRYPHIIREEFTARMLALKVMAVAMIFTGAILIT
;
A
#
# COMPACT_ATOMS: atom_id res chain seq x y z
N MET A 1 1.63 18.02 -23.06
CA MET A 1 2.08 18.59 -21.78
C MET A 1 3.39 19.33 -22.08
N THR A 2 3.34 20.66 -22.18
CA THR A 2 4.46 21.48 -22.65
C THR A 2 5.54 21.64 -21.57
N LEU A 3 6.81 21.54 -21.96
CA LEU A 3 8.02 21.51 -21.12
C LEU A 3 8.19 22.69 -20.14
N ARG A 4 7.33 23.71 -20.22
CA ARG A 4 7.34 24.90 -19.37
C ARG A 4 6.78 24.65 -17.96
N ASN A 5 5.93 23.63 -17.79
CA ASN A 5 5.30 23.30 -16.50
C ASN A 5 6.21 22.53 -15.52
N LEU A 6 7.40 22.07 -15.94
CA LEU A 6 8.32 21.33 -15.07
C LEU A 6 9.08 22.25 -14.11
N LYS A 7 9.26 23.54 -14.44
CA LYS A 7 9.96 24.52 -13.59
C LYS A 7 9.13 25.03 -12.40
N GLU A 8 7.83 24.73 -12.37
CA GLU A 8 6.92 25.16 -11.30
C GLU A 8 6.51 24.04 -10.34
N LEU A 9 7.06 22.83 -10.50
CA LEU A 9 6.92 21.73 -9.54
C LEU A 9 7.73 22.03 -8.27
N LYS A 10 7.28 23.02 -7.50
CA LYS A 10 7.78 23.20 -6.14
C LYS A 10 7.34 21.98 -5.32
N PRO A 11 8.25 21.28 -4.63
CA PRO A 11 7.88 20.16 -3.79
C PRO A 11 6.92 20.66 -2.71
N GLY A 12 5.65 20.30 -2.85
CA GLY A 12 4.61 20.63 -1.87
C GLY A 12 4.83 19.88 -0.56
N ARG A 13 4.08 20.23 0.48
CA ARG A 13 4.14 19.54 1.79
C ARG A 13 3.98 18.02 1.67
N ALA A 14 3.12 17.56 0.76
CA ALA A 14 2.90 16.14 0.51
C ALA A 14 4.16 15.40 0.02
N PHE A 15 5.02 16.06 -0.78
CA PHE A 15 6.28 15.47 -1.25
C PHE A 15 7.21 15.17 -0.08
N TRP A 16 7.38 16.12 0.83
CA TRP A 16 8.22 15.96 2.02
C TRP A 16 7.71 14.87 2.96
N ILE A 17 6.39 14.80 3.17
CA ILE A 17 5.77 13.74 3.96
C ILE A 17 6.02 12.36 3.32
N MET A 18 5.84 12.24 2.01
CA MET A 18 6.13 10.99 1.29
C MET A 18 7.60 10.59 1.35
N LEU A 19 8.52 11.55 1.28
CA LEU A 19 9.96 11.27 1.37
C LEU A 19 10.31 10.69 2.75
N ILE A 20 9.81 11.31 3.83
CA ILE A 20 10.00 10.84 5.19
C ILE A 20 9.39 9.44 5.38
N ALA A 21 8.17 9.23 4.87
CA ALA A 21 7.51 7.94 4.94
C ALA A 21 8.31 6.85 4.20
N SER A 22 8.79 7.15 2.99
CA SER A 22 9.57 6.21 2.18
C SER A 22 10.90 5.84 2.87
N PHE A 23 11.56 6.81 3.49
CA PHE A 23 12.77 6.57 4.26
C PHE A 23 12.49 5.69 5.49
N ALA A 24 11.43 5.98 6.25
CA ALA A 24 11.05 5.18 7.40
C ALA A 24 10.71 3.73 7.01
N LEU A 25 10.00 3.52 5.89
CA LEU A 25 9.70 2.20 5.36
C LEU A 25 10.96 1.43 4.94
N ALA A 26 11.93 2.11 4.31
CA ALA A 26 13.20 1.50 3.93
C ALA A 26 14.01 1.05 5.17
N VAL A 27 14.08 1.90 6.19
CA VAL A 27 14.74 1.58 7.48
C VAL A 27 14.05 0.38 8.14
N ASN A 28 12.72 0.37 8.18
CA ASN A 28 11.95 -0.76 8.72
C ASN A 28 12.32 -2.06 7.99
N ALA A 29 12.31 -2.08 6.66
CA ALA A 29 12.62 -3.27 5.87
C ALA A 29 14.03 -3.83 6.15
N ILE A 30 15.03 -2.96 6.32
CA ILE A 30 16.40 -3.37 6.64
C ILE A 30 16.48 -3.95 8.05
N ILE A 31 15.86 -3.29 9.04
CA ILE A 31 15.84 -3.75 10.44
C ILE A 31 15.12 -5.10 10.54
N THR A 32 13.94 -5.24 9.92
CA THR A 32 13.16 -6.50 9.93
C THR A 32 13.98 -7.64 9.33
N LYS A 33 14.68 -7.42 8.20
CA LYS A 33 15.57 -8.43 7.60
C LYS A 33 16.71 -8.82 8.54
N TYR A 34 17.34 -7.84 9.17
CA TYR A 34 18.42 -8.08 10.12
C TYR A 34 17.91 -8.88 11.32
N LEU A 35 16.77 -8.51 11.90
CA LEU A 35 16.19 -9.24 13.03
C LEU A 35 15.79 -10.67 12.67
N LEU A 36 15.33 -10.92 11.44
CA LEU A 36 14.96 -12.26 10.96
C LEU A 36 16.14 -13.24 10.94
N SER A 37 17.40 -12.77 10.98
CA SER A 37 18.55 -13.66 11.14
C SER A 37 18.86 -14.04 12.59
N PHE A 38 18.22 -13.40 13.58
CA PHE A 38 18.43 -13.65 15.01
C PHE A 38 17.20 -14.15 15.75
N ALA A 39 16.00 -13.85 15.26
CA ALA A 39 14.74 -14.19 15.90
C ALA A 39 13.76 -14.84 14.91
N ASP A 40 12.88 -15.68 15.42
CA ASP A 40 11.85 -16.33 14.63
C ASP A 40 10.86 -15.33 14.03
N PHE A 41 10.30 -15.72 12.88
CA PHE A 41 9.26 -15.00 12.15
C PHE A 41 8.13 -14.50 13.06
N TRP A 42 7.62 -15.37 13.93
CA TRP A 42 6.48 -15.07 14.79
C TRP A 42 6.79 -13.97 15.80
N THR A 43 8.00 -13.98 16.36
CA THR A 43 8.43 -12.97 17.32
C THR A 43 8.48 -11.60 16.66
N ILE A 44 9.11 -11.51 15.48
CA ILE A 44 9.24 -10.24 14.74
C ILE A 44 7.88 -9.73 14.28
N PHE A 45 7.02 -10.62 13.76
CA PHE A 45 5.65 -10.28 13.39
C PHE A 45 4.88 -9.69 14.58
N SER A 46 4.97 -10.31 15.76
CA SER A 46 4.31 -9.82 16.96
C SER A 46 4.82 -8.43 17.36
N TYR A 47 6.13 -8.19 17.34
CA TYR A 47 6.69 -6.87 17.66
C TYR A 47 6.28 -5.79 16.65
N GLU A 48 6.25 -6.09 15.35
CA GLU A 48 5.76 -5.16 14.33
C GLU A 48 4.29 -4.79 14.59
N ARG A 49 3.45 -5.75 14.98
CA ARG A 49 2.03 -5.49 15.29
C ARG A 49 1.84 -4.68 16.56
N VAL A 50 2.63 -4.92 17.59
CA VAL A 50 2.62 -4.10 18.81
C VAL A 50 3.07 -2.67 18.48
N GLY A 51 4.14 -2.51 17.69
CA GLY A 51 4.60 -1.20 17.25
C GLY A 51 3.55 -0.44 16.42
N ALA A 52 2.90 -1.12 15.47
CA ALA A 52 1.82 -0.54 14.68
C ALA A 52 0.62 -0.13 15.54
N PHE A 53 0.25 -0.94 16.54
CA PHE A 53 -0.80 -0.62 17.49
C PHE A 53 -0.46 0.65 18.30
N ILE A 54 0.76 0.71 18.86
CA ILE A 54 1.23 1.89 19.61
C ILE A 54 1.23 3.14 18.72
N GLY A 55 1.67 3.03 17.47
CA GLY A 55 1.65 4.14 16.51
C GLY A 55 0.24 4.58 16.11
N ALA A 56 -0.72 3.65 16.08
CA ALA A 56 -2.12 3.95 15.73
C ALA A 56 -2.91 4.58 16.89
N VAL A 57 -2.57 4.28 18.15
CA VAL A 57 -3.31 4.76 19.34
C VAL A 57 -3.46 6.30 19.35
N PRO A 58 -2.41 7.12 19.18
CA PRO A 58 -2.56 8.58 19.14
C PRO A 58 -3.49 9.06 18.03
N LEU A 59 -3.43 8.44 16.85
CA LEU A 59 -4.27 8.80 15.69
C LEU A 59 -5.75 8.48 15.95
N ILE A 60 -6.02 7.36 16.63
CA ILE A 60 -7.37 6.96 17.03
C ILE A 60 -7.90 7.90 18.11
N LEU A 61 -7.10 8.24 19.12
CA LEU A 61 -7.52 9.13 20.20
C LEU A 61 -7.87 10.53 19.70
N LEU A 62 -7.07 11.07 18.76
CA LEU A 62 -7.33 12.40 18.18
C LEU A 62 -8.58 12.44 17.29
N ASN A 63 -8.90 11.34 16.59
CA ASN A 63 -10.00 11.28 15.63
C ASN A 63 -11.18 10.39 16.11
N PHE A 64 -11.25 10.09 17.40
CA PHE A 64 -12.23 9.14 17.95
C PHE A 64 -13.67 9.59 17.71
N HIS A 65 -13.92 10.90 17.86
CA HIS A 65 -15.25 11.47 17.65
C HIS A 65 -15.74 11.26 16.21
N ASP A 66 -14.86 11.44 15.21
CA ASP A 66 -15.19 11.28 13.80
C ASP A 66 -15.42 9.81 13.41
N LEU A 67 -14.67 8.90 14.03
CA LEU A 67 -14.88 7.46 13.93
C LEU A 67 -16.28 7.06 14.43
N VAL A 68 -16.66 7.51 15.63
CA VAL A 68 -17.97 7.22 16.22
C VAL A 68 -19.09 7.82 15.38
N ALA A 69 -18.92 9.07 14.91
CA ALA A 69 -19.89 9.72 14.03
C ALA A 69 -20.07 8.95 12.71
N THR A 70 -18.99 8.44 12.12
CA THR A 70 -19.01 7.66 10.88
C THR A 70 -19.75 6.34 11.03
N VAL A 71 -19.49 5.62 12.14
CA VAL A 71 -20.19 4.35 12.46
C VAL A 71 -21.66 4.59 12.74
N LYS A 72 -22.02 5.66 13.45
CA LYS A 72 -23.42 6.03 13.71
C LYS A 72 -24.16 6.40 12.43
N LYS A 73 -23.50 7.07 11.48
CA LYS A 73 -24.08 7.53 10.22
C LYS A 73 -24.30 6.39 9.21
N HIS A 74 -23.35 5.46 9.08
CA HIS A 74 -23.39 4.42 8.05
C HIS A 74 -23.72 3.02 8.59
N GLY A 75 -23.87 2.89 9.91
CA GLY A 75 -24.27 1.66 10.58
C GLY A 75 -23.22 0.54 10.54
N LYS A 76 -23.66 -0.67 10.92
CA LYS A 76 -22.79 -1.85 11.09
C LYS A 76 -22.11 -2.32 9.79
N ARG A 77 -22.65 -1.95 8.62
CA ARG A 77 -22.07 -2.32 7.31
C ARG A 77 -20.68 -1.72 7.10
N VAL A 78 -20.46 -0.48 7.53
CA VAL A 78 -19.13 0.16 7.39
C VAL A 78 -18.09 -0.53 8.26
N VAL A 79 -18.46 -0.92 9.47
CA VAL A 79 -17.57 -1.71 10.34
C VAL A 79 -17.21 -3.03 9.66
N ALA A 80 -18.18 -3.74 9.09
CA ALA A 80 -17.90 -5.00 8.39
C ALA A 80 -16.95 -4.84 7.19
N VAL A 81 -17.12 -3.78 6.38
CA VAL A 81 -16.23 -3.50 5.25
C VAL A 81 -14.82 -3.13 5.71
N ILE A 82 -14.70 -2.30 6.74
CA ILE A 82 -13.39 -1.93 7.32
C ILE A 82 -12.70 -3.18 7.89
N SER A 83 -13.42 -4.01 8.64
CA SER A 83 -12.88 -5.26 9.18
C SER A 83 -12.44 -6.21 8.09
N LEU A 84 -13.21 -6.35 7.01
CA LEU A 84 -12.83 -7.19 5.87
C LEU A 84 -11.57 -6.66 5.17
N ASN A 85 -11.47 -5.34 4.98
CA ASN A 85 -10.27 -4.70 4.44
C ASN A 85 -9.04 -4.97 5.32
N GLU A 86 -9.18 -4.84 6.65
CA GLU A 86 -8.07 -5.08 7.57
C GLU A 86 -7.66 -6.55 7.62
N LEU A 87 -8.61 -7.49 7.52
CA LEU A 87 -8.30 -8.91 7.40
C LEU A 87 -7.50 -9.21 6.13
N LEU A 88 -7.89 -8.65 4.98
CA LEU A 88 -7.15 -8.79 3.73
C LEU A 88 -5.74 -8.19 3.84
N ASN A 89 -5.61 -7.02 4.47
CA ASN A 89 -4.33 -6.39 4.74
C ASN A 89 -3.44 -7.28 5.62
N LEU A 90 -3.99 -7.85 6.70
CA LEU A 90 -3.27 -8.73 7.60
C LEU A 90 -2.74 -9.97 6.87
N VAL A 91 -3.58 -10.61 6.05
CA VAL A 91 -3.19 -11.76 5.21
C VAL A 91 -2.09 -11.36 4.22
N GLY A 92 -2.21 -10.20 3.57
CA GLY A 92 -1.19 -9.69 2.65
C GLY A 92 0.16 -9.49 3.31
N VAL A 93 0.18 -8.87 4.49
CA VAL A 93 1.42 -8.66 5.26
C VAL A 93 2.02 -9.98 5.74
N LEU A 94 1.20 -10.95 6.19
CA LEU A 94 1.70 -12.28 6.55
C LEU A 94 2.43 -12.94 5.37
N PHE A 95 1.86 -12.90 4.18
CA PHE A 95 2.51 -13.43 2.98
C PHE A 95 3.79 -12.67 2.63
N LEU A 96 3.81 -11.34 2.77
CA LEU A 96 4.99 -10.54 2.51
C LEU A 96 6.15 -10.91 3.44
N ILE A 97 5.89 -11.02 4.74
CA ILE A 97 6.94 -11.37 5.72
C ILE A 97 7.36 -12.83 5.53
N LEU A 98 6.45 -13.76 5.21
CA LEU A 98 6.81 -15.15 4.90
C LEU A 98 7.69 -15.26 3.64
N ALA A 99 7.38 -14.48 2.60
CA ALA A 99 8.21 -14.39 1.40
C ALA A 99 9.59 -13.78 1.71
N THR A 100 9.63 -12.75 2.55
CA THR A 100 10.85 -12.09 3.03
C THR A 100 11.73 -13.03 3.86
N ALA A 101 11.12 -13.91 4.66
CA ALA A 101 11.83 -14.89 5.47
C ALA A 101 12.44 -16.02 4.63
N LYS A 102 11.79 -16.42 3.52
CA LYS A 102 12.25 -17.51 2.65
C LYS A 102 13.12 -17.07 1.47
N GLY A 103 13.05 -15.80 1.09
CA GLY A 103 13.66 -15.28 -0.14
C GLY A 103 14.50 -14.02 0.07
N PHE A 104 15.10 -13.53 -1.02
CA PHE A 104 15.84 -12.26 -0.98
C PHE A 104 14.87 -11.08 -0.87
N VAL A 105 15.06 -10.25 0.15
CA VAL A 105 14.24 -9.04 0.37
C VAL A 105 14.22 -8.08 -0.82
N THR A 106 15.30 -8.02 -1.61
CA THR A 106 15.36 -7.25 -2.85
C THR A 106 14.35 -7.77 -3.88
N LEU A 107 14.28 -9.09 -4.07
CA LEU A 107 13.33 -9.74 -4.97
C LEU A 107 11.88 -9.59 -4.49
N VAL A 108 11.65 -9.74 -3.19
CA VAL A 108 10.31 -9.57 -2.60
C VAL A 108 9.80 -8.14 -2.76
N ASN A 109 10.67 -7.15 -2.56
CA ASN A 109 10.33 -5.74 -2.80
C ASN A 109 10.13 -5.43 -4.29
N ALA A 110 10.95 -6.00 -5.18
CA ALA A 110 10.77 -5.88 -6.63
C ALA A 110 9.42 -6.43 -7.08
N LEU A 111 9.02 -7.61 -6.61
CA LEU A 111 7.71 -8.19 -6.89
C LEU A 111 6.56 -7.36 -6.29
N SER A 112 6.75 -6.83 -5.08
CA SER A 112 5.74 -5.96 -4.44
C SER A 112 5.51 -4.66 -5.24
N SER A 113 6.51 -4.17 -5.97
CA SER A 113 6.35 -2.99 -6.84
C SER A 113 5.34 -3.19 -7.97
N VAL A 114 5.03 -4.45 -8.31
CA VAL A 114 4.03 -4.83 -9.32
C VAL A 114 2.59 -4.72 -8.79
N GLN A 115 2.38 -4.47 -7.49
CA GLN A 115 1.04 -4.32 -6.88
C GLN A 115 0.06 -3.42 -7.68
N PRO A 116 0.47 -2.26 -8.27
CA PRO A 116 -0.43 -1.43 -9.07
C PRO A 116 -1.09 -2.15 -10.26
N PHE A 117 -0.44 -3.20 -10.80
CA PHE A 117 -1.03 -4.05 -11.84
C PHE A 117 -2.25 -4.81 -11.33
N PHE A 118 -2.15 -5.42 -10.15
CA PHE A 118 -3.28 -6.14 -9.55
C PHE A 118 -4.40 -5.18 -9.16
N VAL A 119 -4.06 -3.98 -8.67
CA VAL A 119 -5.05 -2.93 -8.41
C VAL A 119 -5.80 -2.57 -9.69
N LEU A 120 -5.08 -2.38 -10.81
CA LEU A 120 -5.67 -2.10 -12.12
C LEU A 120 -6.60 -3.23 -12.61
N LEU A 121 -6.19 -4.48 -12.47
CA LEU A 121 -7.02 -5.63 -12.85
C LEU A 121 -8.28 -5.73 -12.00
N ILE A 122 -8.14 -5.58 -10.69
CA ILE A 122 -9.25 -5.65 -9.73
C ILE A 122 -10.21 -4.49 -9.95
N SER A 123 -9.70 -3.26 -10.14
CA SER A 123 -10.53 -2.09 -10.41
C SER A 123 -11.29 -2.23 -11.72
N LEU A 124 -10.64 -2.72 -12.78
CA LEU A 124 -11.26 -3.00 -14.07
C LEU A 124 -12.39 -4.01 -13.93
N ALA A 125 -12.16 -5.14 -13.25
CA ALA A 125 -13.17 -6.17 -13.01
C ALA A 125 -14.35 -5.63 -12.19
N LEU A 126 -14.07 -4.83 -11.15
CA LEU A 126 -15.07 -4.20 -10.30
C LEU A 126 -15.88 -3.15 -11.05
N THR A 127 -15.30 -2.35 -11.95
CA THR A 127 -16.08 -1.38 -12.70
C THR A 127 -17.01 -2.06 -13.71
N VAL A 128 -16.59 -3.14 -14.37
CA VAL A 128 -17.49 -3.90 -15.25
C VAL A 128 -18.71 -4.44 -14.47
N ARG A 129 -18.51 -4.90 -13.23
CA ARG A 129 -19.57 -5.50 -12.41
C ARG A 129 -20.39 -4.49 -11.59
N TYR A 130 -19.76 -3.41 -11.14
CA TYR A 130 -20.30 -2.38 -10.26
C TYR A 130 -19.89 -0.96 -10.71
N PRO A 131 -20.33 -0.52 -11.91
CA PRO A 131 -19.93 0.77 -12.47
C PRO A 131 -20.42 1.97 -11.65
N HIS A 132 -21.40 1.77 -10.78
CA HIS A 132 -21.91 2.80 -9.87
C HIS A 132 -20.98 3.08 -8.68
N ILE A 133 -20.11 2.13 -8.30
CA ILE A 133 -19.22 2.23 -7.13
C ILE A 133 -17.84 2.73 -7.54
N ILE A 134 -17.28 2.21 -8.63
CA ILE A 134 -15.96 2.61 -9.13
C ILE A 134 -16.14 3.24 -10.52
N ARG A 135 -16.11 4.57 -10.57
CA ARG A 135 -16.09 5.35 -11.82
C ARG A 135 -14.66 5.50 -12.31
N GLU A 136 -14.05 4.41 -12.76
CA GLU A 136 -12.80 4.53 -13.51
C GLU A 136 -13.10 5.17 -14.88
N GLU A 137 -12.30 6.15 -15.30
CA GLU A 137 -12.46 6.76 -16.62
C GLU A 137 -11.93 5.82 -17.72
N PHE A 138 -12.85 5.16 -18.43
CA PHE A 138 -12.57 4.19 -19.50
C PHE A 138 -12.28 4.82 -20.86
N THR A 139 -11.47 5.86 -20.92
CA THR A 139 -10.96 6.31 -22.23
C THR A 139 -9.86 5.34 -22.66
N ALA A 140 -9.94 4.77 -23.86
CA ALA A 140 -8.94 3.82 -24.39
C ALA A 140 -7.50 4.33 -24.26
N ARG A 141 -7.31 5.65 -24.39
CA ARG A 141 -6.04 6.34 -24.14
C ARG A 141 -5.54 6.23 -22.69
N MET A 142 -6.41 6.39 -21.70
CA MET A 142 -6.06 6.25 -20.28
C MET A 142 -5.76 4.81 -19.91
N LEU A 143 -6.53 3.86 -20.45
CA LEU A 143 -6.23 2.43 -20.26
C LEU A 143 -4.87 2.07 -20.85
N ALA A 144 -4.56 2.53 -22.07
CA ALA A 144 -3.25 2.32 -22.68
C ALA A 144 -2.10 2.93 -21.85
N LEU A 145 -2.28 4.12 -21.28
CA LEU A 145 -1.30 4.73 -20.36
C LEU A 145 -1.08 3.91 -19.10
N LYS A 146 -2.15 3.40 -18.48
CA LYS A 146 -2.05 2.55 -17.29
C LYS A 146 -1.34 1.23 -17.60
N VAL A 147 -1.63 0.61 -18.74
CA VAL A 147 -0.95 -0.61 -19.20
C VAL A 147 0.52 -0.35 -19.49
N MET A 148 0.87 0.77 -20.15
CA MET A 148 2.26 1.14 -20.39
C MET A 148 3.03 1.41 -19.08
N ALA A 149 2.40 2.09 -18.12
CA ALA A 149 2.99 2.33 -16.80
C ALA A 149 3.26 1.01 -16.05
N VAL A 150 2.29 0.08 -16.08
CA VAL A 150 2.46 -1.27 -15.54
C VAL A 150 3.61 -2.00 -16.24
N ALA A 151 3.68 -1.98 -17.57
CA ALA A 151 4.76 -2.62 -18.31
C ALA A 151 6.13 -2.04 -17.90
N MET A 152 6.23 -0.73 -17.70
CA MET A 152 7.45 -0.07 -17.24
C MET A 152 7.86 -0.50 -15.81
N ILE A 153 6.88 -0.71 -14.92
CA ILE A 153 7.12 -1.26 -13.58
C ILE A 153 7.70 -2.68 -13.69
N PHE A 154 7.13 -3.54 -14.54
CA PHE A 154 7.67 -4.88 -14.77
C PHE A 154 9.11 -4.85 -15.30
N THR A 155 9.39 -3.99 -16.27
CA THR A 155 10.76 -3.84 -16.81
C THR A 155 11.73 -3.39 -15.71
N GLY A 156 11.33 -2.45 -14.86
CA GLY A 156 12.13 -2.00 -13.72
C GLY A 156 12.37 -3.12 -12.70
N ALA A 157 11.34 -3.89 -12.36
CA ALA A 157 11.46 -5.02 -11.44
C ALA A 157 12.38 -6.13 -11.98
N ILE A 158 12.30 -6.44 -13.28
CA ILE A 158 13.19 -7.41 -13.95
C ILE A 158 14.63 -6.91 -13.98
N LEU A 159 14.87 -5.60 -14.17
CA LEU A 159 16.21 -5.03 -14.22
C LEU A 159 16.90 -4.99 -12.84
N ILE A 160 16.12 -4.84 -11.77
CA ILE A 160 16.61 -4.83 -10.38
C ILE A 160 16.89 -6.25 -9.86
N THR A 161 16.17 -7.25 -10.41
CA THR A 161 16.29 -8.66 -10.04
C THR A 161 17.47 -9.31 -10.76
#